data_AF-A0AAD4KYC1-F1
#
_entry.id   AF-A0AAD4KYC1-F1
#
_cell.length_a   1.000
_cell.length_b   1.000
_cell.length_c   1.000
_cell.angle_alpha   90.00
_cell.angle_beta   90.00
_cell.angle_gamma   90.00
#
_symmetry.space_group_name_H-M   'P 1'
#
loop_
_entity.id
_entity.type
_entity.pdbx_description
1 polymer ?
#
loop_
_entity_poly.entity_id
_entity_poly.type
_entity_poly.pdbx_seq_one_letter_code
_entity_poly.pdbx_strand_id
1 'polypeptide(L)'
;MSLRHLLQRILVILLPLSIASTLYLYLYPIFQGCAFPIPNTKNINSAASSFASNAVVNTFLQHAADYSSTSPALQPKPAIFRLLVLADPQIEGDSSLPGPDDEFLARIRRYWEDIQSALVNGTAGNATSPLNEEELEVPLSVFAVVADAIYNTIVVDIPSALTAARKRLDLFGNDYYLAHIYRTLFWWSRPTHVTVLGDLIGSQWVTDEEFENRGWRYWHRVFRGGERVDDDITITGKKSRGDDESASSVETPELESLSRFNSSWARRIINIAGNHDIGYAGDVSKHRLERFERVFGRADWDLRFQHPPLEQGRNTGEADASIRPTLHIINLNDLTLDGPPFDPEIQSDSYTYINDLLSHRSHPVEDEASFTLLLTHVPLHKREGICVDSPHFAFFDDDDERDSENDTIRFHKDGLREQNHLSEHVSSVGILQGVFGMSGDTDAPAHGRGRRGLILTGHDHEGCDVVHFVNRTAVSSRDELEGIEEENNEPPWHWDAARYPLSSSSSYGDVDNPSIREITLRSMMGEYGGNAALLSLWFNPDPEVNQWQYEIQKCAAGVQHIWWAVHGLALASLIGVSVLVGIYAGEIVCNLSSRKEPGKASREKQKKSVPVPQKNKSSQKTSER
;
A
#
# COMPACT_ATOMS: atom_id res chain seq x y z
N MET A 1 -15.40 -23.92 -39.69
CA MET A 1 -14.55 -24.69 -38.75
C MET A 1 -15.40 -25.06 -37.55
N SER A 2 -15.32 -26.30 -37.04
CA SER A 2 -16.04 -26.65 -35.79
C SER A 2 -15.55 -25.76 -34.65
N LEU A 3 -16.46 -25.26 -33.81
CA LEU A 3 -16.17 -24.43 -32.63
C LEU A 3 -15.05 -25.05 -31.78
N ARG A 4 -15.04 -26.38 -31.66
CA ARG A 4 -13.98 -27.16 -31.01
C ARG A 4 -12.59 -26.93 -31.61
N HIS A 5 -12.46 -26.99 -32.93
CA HIS A 5 -11.17 -26.80 -33.60
C HIS A 5 -10.67 -25.36 -33.50
N LEU A 6 -11.58 -24.39 -33.54
CA LEU A 6 -11.24 -22.98 -33.33
C LEU A 6 -10.74 -22.77 -31.89
N LEU A 7 -11.48 -23.28 -30.90
CA LEU A 7 -11.13 -23.17 -29.49
C LEU A 7 -9.80 -23.85 -29.16
N GLN A 8 -9.55 -25.04 -29.71
CA GLN A 8 -8.27 -25.73 -29.57
C GLN A 8 -7.09 -24.91 -30.12
N ARG A 9 -7.24 -24.31 -31.31
CA ARG A 9 -6.17 -23.48 -31.90
C ARG A 9 -5.88 -22.23 -31.08
N ILE A 10 -6.92 -21.59 -30.56
CA ILE A 10 -6.78 -20.42 -29.70
C ILE A 10 -6.09 -20.81 -28.38
N LEU A 11 -6.53 -21.90 -27.74
CA LEU A 11 -5.95 -22.37 -26.47
C LEU A 11 -4.50 -22.81 -26.58
N VAL A 12 -4.04 -23.32 -27.73
CA VAL A 12 -2.63 -23.64 -27.96
C VAL A 12 -1.72 -22.42 -27.77
N ILE A 13 -2.22 -21.21 -28.01
CA ILE A 13 -1.48 -19.96 -27.81
C ILE A 13 -1.80 -19.35 -26.44
N LEU A 14 -3.08 -19.28 -26.07
CA LEU A 14 -3.49 -18.61 -24.83
C LEU A 14 -2.98 -19.34 -23.58
N LEU A 15 -2.95 -20.67 -23.55
CA LEU A 15 -2.53 -21.41 -22.35
C LEU A 15 -1.05 -21.21 -22.01
N PRO A 16 -0.07 -21.40 -22.93
CA PRO A 16 1.32 -21.12 -22.62
C PRO A 16 1.56 -19.66 -22.22
N LEU A 17 0.90 -18.71 -22.91
CA LEU A 17 1.03 -17.29 -22.60
C LEU A 17 0.47 -16.98 -21.21
N SER A 18 -0.70 -17.53 -20.88
CA SER A 18 -1.35 -17.38 -19.57
C SER A 18 -0.48 -17.94 -18.45
N ILE A 19 0.09 -19.14 -18.64
CA ILE A 19 0.95 -19.78 -17.64
C ILE A 19 2.22 -18.96 -17.46
N ALA A 20 2.91 -18.60 -18.55
CA ALA A 20 4.14 -17.83 -18.50
C ALA A 20 3.95 -16.46 -17.84
N SER A 21 2.87 -15.75 -18.19
CA SER A 21 2.58 -14.43 -17.65
C SER A 21 2.14 -14.47 -16.18
N THR A 22 1.39 -15.49 -15.78
CA THR A 22 1.02 -15.71 -14.37
C THR A 22 2.26 -16.09 -13.54
N LEU A 23 3.13 -16.96 -14.07
CA LEU A 23 4.41 -17.29 -13.41
C LEU A 23 5.29 -16.05 -13.27
N TYR A 24 5.40 -15.22 -14.30
CA TYR A 24 6.12 -13.96 -14.22
C TYR A 24 5.54 -13.04 -13.15
N LEU A 25 4.22 -12.84 -13.14
CA LEU A 25 3.56 -11.94 -12.21
C LEU A 25 3.69 -12.39 -10.75
N TYR A 26 3.60 -13.69 -10.46
CA TYR A 26 3.68 -14.21 -9.08
C TYR A 26 5.11 -14.51 -8.62
N LEU A 27 6.08 -14.58 -9.53
CA LEU A 27 7.51 -14.73 -9.22
C LEU A 27 8.31 -13.47 -9.59
N TYR A 28 7.64 -12.33 -9.79
CA TYR A 28 8.28 -11.07 -10.14
C TYR A 28 9.41 -10.68 -9.18
N PRO A 29 9.35 -10.93 -7.84
CA PRO A 29 10.46 -10.58 -6.97
C PRO A 29 11.73 -11.35 -7.30
N ILE A 30 11.60 -12.59 -7.80
CA ILE A 30 12.74 -13.41 -8.22
C ILE A 30 13.32 -12.84 -9.51
N PHE A 31 12.47 -12.53 -10.49
CA PHE A 31 12.92 -11.99 -11.78
C PHE A 31 13.53 -10.59 -11.68
N GLN A 32 13.01 -9.76 -10.76
CA GLN A 32 13.51 -8.41 -10.48
C GLN A 32 14.64 -8.39 -9.44
N GLY A 33 15.01 -9.55 -8.90
CA GLY A 33 16.06 -9.67 -7.90
C GLY A 33 15.77 -8.99 -6.56
N CYS A 34 14.50 -8.86 -6.19
CA CYS A 34 14.06 -8.26 -4.94
C CYS A 34 14.34 -9.20 -3.77
N ALA A 35 15.28 -8.82 -2.91
CA ALA A 35 15.62 -9.54 -1.70
C ALA A 35 16.30 -8.60 -0.71
N PHE A 36 16.13 -8.83 0.59
CA PHE A 36 16.78 -8.02 1.60
C PHE A 36 18.31 -8.00 1.41
N PRO A 37 18.94 -6.82 1.36
CA PRO A 37 20.40 -6.71 1.34
C PRO A 37 21.04 -7.48 2.50
N ILE A 38 22.21 -8.05 2.24
CA ILE A 38 22.89 -8.95 3.18
C ILE A 38 24.12 -8.25 3.77
N PRO A 39 24.37 -8.41 5.08
CA PRO A 39 25.60 -7.93 5.70
C PRO A 39 26.87 -8.40 4.96
N ASN A 40 27.73 -7.47 4.57
CA ASN A 40 28.97 -7.79 3.87
C ASN A 40 29.95 -8.46 4.85
N THR A 41 30.23 -9.76 4.65
CA THR A 41 31.13 -10.50 5.54
C THR A 41 32.52 -10.56 4.91
N LYS A 42 33.52 -9.92 5.54
CA LYS A 42 34.91 -9.88 5.05
C LYS A 42 35.59 -11.27 4.93
N ASN A 43 34.99 -12.34 5.49
CA ASN A 43 35.54 -13.70 5.55
C ASN A 43 34.70 -14.72 4.76
N ILE A 44 34.41 -14.47 3.48
CA ILE A 44 33.79 -15.44 2.58
C ILE A 44 34.89 -16.36 2.01
N ASN A 45 35.18 -17.45 2.71
CA ASN A 45 36.30 -18.35 2.36
C ASN A 45 35.89 -19.54 1.47
N SER A 46 34.61 -19.68 1.11
CA SER A 46 34.11 -20.80 0.30
C SER A 46 33.26 -20.36 -0.90
N ALA A 47 33.28 -21.15 -1.97
CA ALA A 47 32.44 -20.92 -3.15
C ALA A 47 30.93 -20.96 -2.83
N ALA A 48 30.52 -21.81 -1.89
CA ALA A 48 29.13 -21.88 -1.43
C ALA A 48 28.70 -20.60 -0.70
N SER A 49 29.56 -20.05 0.16
CA SER A 49 29.29 -18.76 0.84
C SER A 49 29.32 -17.56 -0.12
N SER A 50 30.13 -17.62 -1.18
CA SER A 50 30.14 -16.59 -2.22
C SER A 50 28.92 -16.65 -3.14
N PHE A 51 28.30 -17.82 -3.30
CA PHE A 51 27.03 -17.95 -4.02
C PHE A 51 25.86 -17.48 -3.15
N ALA A 52 25.88 -17.81 -1.86
CA ALA A 52 24.88 -17.40 -0.88
C ALA A 52 24.96 -15.93 -0.43
N SER A 53 25.98 -15.17 -0.86
CA SER A 53 26.07 -13.72 -0.66
C SER A 53 25.18 -12.93 -1.62
N ASN A 54 24.67 -13.57 -2.68
CA ASN A 54 23.60 -13.00 -3.47
C ASN A 54 22.29 -13.02 -2.67
N ALA A 55 21.65 -11.85 -2.52
CA ALA A 55 20.44 -11.66 -1.72
C ALA A 55 19.28 -12.61 -2.12
N VAL A 56 19.06 -12.81 -3.42
CA VAL A 56 18.00 -13.65 -3.97
C VAL A 56 18.27 -15.12 -3.66
N VAL A 57 19.51 -15.57 -3.86
CA VAL A 57 19.94 -16.94 -3.55
C VAL A 57 19.81 -17.21 -2.05
N ASN A 58 20.25 -16.28 -1.20
CA ASN A 58 20.12 -16.40 0.24
C ASN A 58 18.65 -16.54 0.66
N THR A 59 17.78 -15.71 0.10
CA THR A 59 16.33 -15.77 0.33
C THR A 59 15.76 -17.12 -0.10
N PHE A 60 16.16 -17.64 -1.26
CA PHE A 60 15.77 -18.99 -1.68
C PHE A 60 16.23 -20.07 -0.71
N LEU A 61 17.48 -20.01 -0.22
CA LEU A 61 18.01 -20.95 0.77
C LEU A 61 17.26 -20.86 2.10
N GLN A 62 16.76 -19.68 2.50
CA GLN A 62 15.90 -19.52 3.67
C GLN A 62 14.54 -20.21 3.51
N HIS A 63 14.02 -20.35 2.28
CA HIS A 63 12.81 -21.13 2.00
C HIS A 63 13.07 -22.64 1.94
N ALA A 64 14.27 -23.05 1.53
CA ALA A 64 14.65 -24.47 1.43
C ALA A 64 15.07 -25.08 2.78
N ALA A 65 15.59 -24.28 3.71
CA ALA A 65 16.05 -24.76 5.01
C ALA A 65 14.89 -24.89 6.01
N ASP A 66 14.81 -26.04 6.71
CA ASP A 66 13.82 -26.27 7.76
C ASP A 66 14.05 -25.28 8.93
N TYR A 67 13.04 -24.47 9.19
CA TYR A 67 13.12 -23.22 9.95
C TYR A 67 13.07 -23.40 11.48
N SER A 68 13.08 -24.64 11.98
CA SER A 68 12.72 -24.96 13.36
C SER A 68 13.82 -24.72 14.41
N SER A 69 15.07 -24.49 14.04
CA SER A 69 16.12 -24.28 15.03
C SER A 69 17.39 -23.81 14.36
N THR A 70 17.91 -22.64 14.77
CA THR A 70 19.35 -22.32 14.82
C THR A 70 20.18 -23.13 13.83
N SER A 71 20.07 -22.88 12.52
CA SER A 71 20.93 -23.56 11.56
C SER A 71 22.22 -22.76 11.43
N PRO A 72 23.35 -23.19 12.04
CA PRO A 72 24.66 -22.55 11.85
C PRO A 72 25.18 -22.63 10.41
N ALA A 73 24.45 -23.28 9.49
CA ALA A 73 24.91 -23.60 8.14
C ALA A 73 24.68 -22.49 7.11
N LEU A 74 23.73 -21.56 7.30
CA LEU A 74 23.50 -20.49 6.32
C LEU A 74 24.49 -19.34 6.54
N GLN A 75 25.46 -19.22 5.64
CA GLN A 75 26.46 -18.15 5.61
C GLN A 75 26.52 -17.52 4.21
N PRO A 76 26.47 -16.18 4.08
CA PRO A 76 26.25 -15.19 5.14
C PRO A 76 24.83 -15.23 5.73
N LYS A 77 24.71 -14.87 7.01
CA LYS A 77 23.42 -14.74 7.70
C LYS A 77 22.68 -13.49 7.20
N PRO A 78 21.35 -13.52 7.06
CA PRO A 78 20.59 -12.31 6.74
C PRO A 78 20.68 -11.28 7.88
N ALA A 79 20.42 -10.01 7.54
CA ALA A 79 20.38 -8.90 8.48
C ALA A 79 19.41 -9.21 9.64
N ILE A 80 19.73 -8.75 10.85
CA ILE A 80 18.92 -9.05 12.04
C ILE A 80 17.57 -8.34 12.01
N PHE A 81 17.53 -7.15 11.42
CA PHE A 81 16.32 -6.38 11.19
C PHE A 81 16.11 -6.21 9.69
N ARG A 82 14.91 -6.55 9.21
CA ARG A 82 14.50 -6.57 7.81
C ARG A 82 13.10 -5.99 7.71
N LEU A 83 12.98 -4.74 7.27
CA LEU A 83 11.74 -4.00 7.19
C LEU A 83 11.23 -3.99 5.75
N LEU A 84 10.07 -4.59 5.53
CA LEU A 84 9.30 -4.40 4.30
C LEU A 84 8.57 -3.06 4.41
N VAL A 85 8.94 -2.11 3.56
CA VAL A 85 8.41 -0.74 3.53
C VAL A 85 7.46 -0.61 2.35
N LEU A 86 6.25 -0.12 2.62
CA LEU A 86 5.22 0.19 1.64
C LEU A 86 4.73 1.63 1.90
N ALA A 87 4.18 2.29 0.88
CA ALA A 87 3.71 3.68 1.00
C ALA A 87 2.49 3.91 0.10
N ASP A 88 1.58 4.75 0.58
CA ASP A 88 0.42 5.29 -0.14
C ASP A 88 -0.43 4.23 -0.86
N PRO A 89 -0.98 3.21 -0.16
CA PRO A 89 -1.93 2.29 -0.79
C PRO A 89 -3.22 2.99 -1.23
N GLN A 90 -3.61 4.09 -0.58
CA GLN A 90 -4.80 4.91 -0.84
C GLN A 90 -6.04 4.09 -1.19
N ILE A 91 -6.51 3.29 -0.22
CA ILE A 91 -7.71 2.47 -0.43
C ILE A 91 -8.93 3.39 -0.63
N GLU A 92 -9.38 3.50 -1.88
CA GLU A 92 -10.59 4.22 -2.27
C GLU A 92 -11.85 3.38 -2.08
N GLY A 93 -13.02 4.01 -2.01
CA GLY A 93 -14.31 3.33 -2.05
C GLY A 93 -15.47 4.22 -2.51
N ASP A 94 -16.55 4.29 -1.74
CA ASP A 94 -17.83 4.87 -2.18
C ASP A 94 -17.78 6.38 -2.48
N SER A 95 -16.86 7.12 -1.87
CA SER A 95 -16.59 8.53 -2.18
C SER A 95 -16.20 8.78 -3.66
N SER A 96 -15.88 7.71 -4.40
CA SER A 96 -15.58 7.74 -5.84
C SER A 96 -16.73 7.22 -6.72
N LEU A 97 -17.88 6.89 -6.11
CA LEU A 97 -19.10 6.38 -6.76
C LEU A 97 -20.23 7.42 -6.66
N PRO A 98 -21.30 7.30 -7.48
CA PRO A 98 -22.48 8.15 -7.33
C PRO A 98 -23.05 8.04 -5.91
N GLY A 99 -23.49 9.17 -5.35
CA GLY A 99 -24.16 9.19 -4.06
C GLY A 99 -25.46 8.36 -4.07
N PRO A 100 -26.00 7.99 -2.90
CA PRO A 100 -27.17 7.10 -2.79
C PRO A 100 -28.37 7.56 -3.64
N ASP A 101 -28.63 8.86 -3.68
CA ASP A 101 -29.74 9.43 -4.46
C ASP A 101 -29.47 9.46 -5.97
N ASP A 102 -28.20 9.41 -6.35
CA ASP A 102 -27.73 9.42 -7.74
C ASP A 102 -27.48 8.02 -8.31
N GLU A 103 -27.72 6.97 -7.52
CA GLU A 103 -27.71 5.60 -8.03
C GLU A 103 -28.81 5.36 -9.07
N PHE A 104 -28.54 4.43 -9.99
CA PHE A 104 -29.45 4.08 -11.08
C PHE A 104 -30.88 3.81 -10.61
N LEU A 105 -31.07 2.98 -9.58
CA LEU A 105 -32.41 2.64 -9.08
C LEU A 105 -33.10 3.83 -8.42
N ALA A 106 -32.36 4.72 -7.76
CA ALA A 106 -32.93 5.93 -7.16
C ALA A 106 -33.41 6.90 -8.24
N ARG A 107 -32.63 7.09 -9.32
CA ARG A 107 -33.05 7.89 -10.48
C ARG A 107 -34.27 7.32 -11.20
N ILE A 108 -34.31 6.01 -11.43
CA ILE A 108 -35.47 5.35 -12.04
C ILE A 108 -36.72 5.51 -11.16
N ARG A 109 -36.58 5.44 -9.82
CA ARG A 109 -37.69 5.73 -8.90
C ARG A 109 -38.16 7.18 -9.01
N ARG A 110 -37.25 8.16 -9.06
CA ARG A 110 -37.58 9.58 -9.27
C ARG A 110 -38.36 9.79 -10.58
N TYR A 111 -37.90 9.23 -11.69
CA TYR A 111 -38.64 9.31 -12.95
C TYR A 111 -40.01 8.65 -12.88
N TRP A 112 -40.13 7.54 -12.15
CA TRP A 112 -41.43 6.91 -11.93
C TRP A 112 -42.38 7.80 -11.12
N GLU A 113 -41.88 8.45 -10.08
CA GLU A 113 -42.64 9.43 -9.27
C GLU A 113 -43.04 10.66 -10.09
N ASP A 114 -42.18 11.15 -10.97
CA ASP A 114 -42.47 12.26 -11.89
C ASP A 114 -43.56 11.88 -12.90
N ILE A 115 -43.49 10.68 -13.48
CA ILE A 115 -44.51 10.14 -14.38
C ILE A 115 -45.85 9.97 -13.63
N GLN A 116 -45.83 9.43 -12.42
CA GLN A 116 -47.04 9.31 -11.60
C GLN A 116 -47.65 10.67 -11.28
N SER A 117 -46.83 11.65 -10.92
CA SER A 117 -47.26 13.02 -10.62
C SER A 117 -47.85 13.71 -11.85
N ALA A 118 -47.25 13.52 -13.03
CA ALA A 118 -47.76 14.03 -14.30
C ALA A 118 -49.11 13.40 -14.68
N LEU A 119 -49.28 12.09 -14.44
CA LEU A 119 -50.55 11.39 -14.68
C LEU A 119 -51.65 11.90 -13.75
N VAL A 120 -51.37 12.07 -12.45
CA VAL A 120 -52.34 12.57 -11.47
C VAL A 120 -52.74 14.02 -11.77
N ASN A 121 -51.77 14.91 -12.02
CA ASN A 121 -52.05 16.32 -12.33
C ASN A 121 -52.73 16.49 -13.69
N GLY A 122 -52.41 15.64 -14.68
CA GLY A 122 -53.10 15.61 -15.97
C GLY A 122 -54.58 15.21 -15.86
N THR A 123 -54.95 14.39 -14.88
CA THR A 123 -56.35 14.01 -14.62
C THR A 123 -57.13 15.03 -13.77
N ALA A 124 -56.45 15.81 -12.93
CA ALA A 124 -57.10 16.82 -12.07
C ALA A 124 -57.54 18.09 -12.84
N GLY A 125 -56.95 18.36 -14.01
CA GLY A 125 -57.22 19.56 -14.83
C GLY A 125 -58.56 19.58 -15.58
N ASN A 126 -59.31 18.47 -15.64
CA ASN A 126 -60.53 18.36 -16.46
C ASN A 126 -61.80 17.89 -15.70
N ALA A 127 -61.83 18.00 -14.37
CA ALA A 127 -62.97 17.55 -13.56
C ALA A 127 -64.16 18.53 -13.50
N THR A 128 -64.43 19.28 -14.58
CA THR A 128 -65.68 20.07 -14.71
C THR A 128 -66.26 19.99 -16.13
N SER A 129 -66.70 18.81 -16.57
CA SER A 129 -67.90 18.64 -17.43
C SER A 129 -68.20 17.16 -17.70
N PRO A 130 -69.49 16.75 -17.73
CA PRO A 130 -69.85 15.35 -17.94
C PRO A 130 -69.94 14.98 -19.42
N LEU A 131 -69.42 13.79 -19.72
CA LEU A 131 -69.74 12.88 -20.83
C LEU A 131 -69.33 13.32 -22.25
N ASN A 132 -68.27 12.68 -22.76
CA ASN A 132 -68.29 11.96 -24.04
C ASN A 132 -67.26 10.82 -23.99
N GLU A 133 -67.71 9.60 -24.31
CA GLU A 133 -66.89 8.42 -24.57
C GLU A 133 -66.28 8.53 -25.97
N GLU A 134 -65.15 9.18 -26.13
CA GLU A 134 -64.17 8.86 -27.18
C GLU A 134 -62.89 9.68 -26.98
N GLU A 135 -61.76 8.99 -27.14
CA GLU A 135 -60.37 9.48 -27.04
C GLU A 135 -59.84 9.78 -25.63
N LEU A 136 -59.17 8.76 -25.10
CA LEU A 136 -58.16 8.85 -24.05
C LEU A 136 -56.95 9.65 -24.59
N GLU A 137 -57.09 10.95 -24.80
CA GLU A 137 -55.97 11.83 -25.11
C GLU A 137 -55.13 12.00 -23.83
N VAL A 138 -54.08 11.19 -23.72
CA VAL A 138 -53.02 11.42 -22.73
C VAL A 138 -52.44 12.81 -23.01
N PRO A 139 -52.41 13.73 -22.02
CA PRO A 139 -51.95 15.10 -22.24
C PRO A 139 -50.54 15.11 -22.85
N LEU A 140 -50.29 15.99 -23.83
CA LEU A 140 -48.98 16.16 -24.47
C LEU A 140 -47.83 16.32 -23.45
N SER A 141 -48.13 16.87 -22.27
CA SER A 141 -47.22 17.00 -21.13
C SER A 141 -46.77 15.66 -20.52
N VAL A 142 -47.64 14.66 -20.45
CA VAL A 142 -47.30 13.32 -19.95
C VAL A 142 -46.40 12.60 -20.94
N PHE A 143 -46.68 12.69 -22.24
CA PHE A 143 -45.79 12.15 -23.26
C PHE A 143 -44.41 12.81 -23.24
N ALA A 144 -44.34 14.13 -23.00
CA ALA A 144 -43.06 14.82 -22.86
C ALA A 144 -42.27 14.33 -21.64
N VAL A 145 -42.91 14.17 -20.47
CA VAL A 145 -42.27 13.64 -19.26
C VAL A 145 -41.80 12.19 -19.45
N VAL A 146 -42.63 11.34 -20.08
CA VAL A 146 -42.25 9.95 -20.37
C VAL A 146 -41.11 9.90 -21.39
N ALA A 147 -41.15 10.70 -22.45
CA ALA A 147 -40.10 10.76 -23.45
C ALA A 147 -38.78 11.28 -22.85
N ASP A 148 -38.83 12.29 -21.98
CA ASP A 148 -37.68 12.81 -21.25
C ASP A 148 -37.10 11.77 -20.28
N ALA A 149 -37.94 11.08 -19.50
CA ALA A 149 -37.52 9.99 -18.63
C ALA A 149 -36.83 8.85 -19.41
N ILE A 150 -37.39 8.45 -20.56
CA ILE A 150 -36.78 7.42 -21.43
C ILE A 150 -35.45 7.92 -22.00
N TYR A 151 -35.41 9.15 -22.50
CA TYR A 151 -34.21 9.75 -23.06
C TYR A 151 -33.10 9.81 -22.01
N ASN A 152 -33.37 10.35 -20.82
CA ASN A 152 -32.39 10.45 -19.74
C ASN A 152 -31.98 9.08 -19.21
N THR A 153 -32.91 8.12 -19.10
CA THR A 153 -32.57 6.73 -18.73
C THR A 153 -31.55 6.12 -19.69
N ILE A 154 -31.77 6.28 -21.01
CA ILE A 154 -30.92 5.66 -22.03
C ILE A 154 -29.59 6.41 -22.21
N VAL A 155 -29.63 7.73 -22.23
CA VAL A 155 -28.48 8.57 -22.61
C VAL A 155 -27.62 8.96 -21.41
N VAL A 156 -28.19 9.08 -20.21
CA VAL A 156 -27.48 9.52 -19.00
C VAL A 156 -27.31 8.37 -18.01
N ASP A 157 -28.41 7.73 -17.61
CA ASP A 157 -28.37 6.84 -16.45
C ASP A 157 -27.77 5.47 -16.75
N ILE A 158 -28.07 4.86 -17.90
CA ILE A 158 -27.41 3.60 -18.30
C ILE A 158 -25.89 3.79 -18.44
N PRO A 159 -25.37 4.80 -19.18
CA PRO A 159 -23.93 5.05 -19.24
C PRO A 159 -23.29 5.37 -17.89
N SER A 160 -23.97 6.15 -17.03
CA SER A 160 -23.52 6.43 -15.67
C SER A 160 -23.43 5.15 -14.84
N ALA A 161 -24.45 4.29 -14.88
CA ALA A 161 -24.49 3.01 -14.18
C ALA A 161 -23.38 2.05 -14.65
N LEU A 162 -23.09 2.01 -15.96
CA LEU A 162 -21.98 1.25 -16.51
C LEU A 162 -20.62 1.79 -16.03
N THR A 163 -20.47 3.12 -15.94
CA THR A 163 -19.27 3.78 -15.42
C THR A 163 -19.06 3.45 -13.95
N ALA A 164 -20.12 3.53 -13.14
CA ALA A 164 -20.10 3.15 -11.73
C ALA A 164 -19.79 1.65 -11.54
N ALA A 165 -20.37 0.77 -12.36
CA ALA A 165 -20.05 -0.66 -12.34
C ALA A 165 -18.59 -0.93 -12.70
N ARG A 166 -18.04 -0.22 -13.70
CA ARG A 166 -16.60 -0.27 -14.03
C ARG A 166 -15.75 0.19 -12.85
N LYS A 167 -16.06 1.34 -12.25
CA LYS A 167 -15.32 1.86 -11.09
C LYS A 167 -15.37 0.89 -9.91
N ARG A 168 -16.50 0.24 -9.62
CA ARG A 168 -16.59 -0.83 -8.59
C ARG A 168 -15.64 -2.00 -8.89
N LEU A 169 -15.53 -2.41 -10.14
CA LEU A 169 -14.56 -3.43 -10.56
C LEU A 169 -13.12 -2.94 -10.43
N ASP A 170 -12.86 -1.68 -10.79
CA ASP A 170 -11.54 -1.05 -10.66
C ASP A 170 -11.10 -0.97 -9.19
N LEU A 171 -11.99 -0.56 -8.28
CA LEU A 171 -11.75 -0.54 -6.83
C LEU A 171 -11.44 -1.94 -6.29
N PHE A 172 -12.22 -2.94 -6.71
CA PHE A 172 -11.94 -4.34 -6.37
C PHE A 172 -10.56 -4.76 -6.88
N GLY A 173 -10.24 -4.46 -8.14
CA GLY A 173 -8.92 -4.76 -8.72
C GLY A 173 -7.78 -4.06 -8.01
N ASN A 174 -7.96 -2.79 -7.62
CA ASN A 174 -6.96 -2.01 -6.88
C ASN A 174 -6.59 -2.73 -5.58
N ASP A 175 -7.58 -3.12 -4.77
CA ASP A 175 -7.31 -3.83 -3.52
C ASP A 175 -6.53 -5.13 -3.76
N TYR A 176 -6.85 -5.89 -4.80
CA TYR A 176 -6.16 -7.16 -5.11
C TYR A 176 -4.80 -6.96 -5.77
N TYR A 177 -4.60 -5.86 -6.49
CA TYR A 177 -3.31 -5.45 -7.00
C TYR A 177 -2.36 -5.07 -5.85
N LEU A 178 -2.82 -4.25 -4.89
CA LEU A 178 -2.08 -3.92 -3.68
C LEU A 178 -1.80 -5.17 -2.84
N ALA A 179 -2.81 -6.04 -2.68
CA ALA A 179 -2.65 -7.31 -1.99
C ALA A 179 -1.61 -8.22 -2.68
N HIS A 180 -1.54 -8.20 -4.01
CA HIS A 180 -0.56 -8.96 -4.77
C HIS A 180 0.86 -8.52 -4.43
N ILE A 181 1.12 -7.20 -4.36
CA ILE A 181 2.43 -6.65 -3.97
C ILE A 181 2.80 -7.12 -2.56
N TYR A 182 1.95 -6.81 -1.58
CA TYR A 182 2.23 -7.14 -0.17
C TYR A 182 2.43 -8.65 0.01
N ARG A 183 1.50 -9.49 -0.44
CA ARG A 183 1.55 -10.93 -0.19
C ARG A 183 2.73 -11.60 -0.89
N THR A 184 3.04 -11.20 -2.11
CA THR A 184 4.15 -11.79 -2.87
C THR A 184 5.49 -11.41 -2.23
N LEU A 185 5.69 -10.13 -1.88
CA LEU A 185 6.91 -9.68 -1.21
C LEU A 185 7.03 -10.20 0.20
N PHE A 186 5.95 -10.20 0.97
CA PHE A 186 5.94 -10.70 2.35
C PHE A 186 6.34 -12.18 2.39
N TRP A 187 5.69 -13.00 1.55
CA TRP A 187 6.01 -14.42 1.45
C TRP A 187 7.45 -14.63 0.97
N TRP A 188 7.85 -13.97 -0.13
CA TRP A 188 9.16 -14.18 -0.73
C TRP A 188 10.30 -13.70 0.17
N SER A 189 10.26 -12.45 0.62
CA SER A 189 11.38 -11.77 1.29
C SER A 189 11.54 -12.11 2.78
N ARG A 190 10.52 -12.68 3.43
CA ARG A 190 10.54 -13.09 4.86
C ARG A 190 10.99 -11.96 5.80
N PRO A 191 10.27 -10.81 5.81
CA PRO A 191 10.61 -9.67 6.65
C PRO A 191 10.56 -10.01 8.14
N THR A 192 11.25 -9.23 8.97
CA THR A 192 11.08 -9.27 10.43
C THR A 192 10.10 -8.22 10.92
N HIS A 193 9.87 -7.15 10.14
CA HIS A 193 8.95 -6.04 10.41
C HIS A 193 8.31 -5.57 9.09
N VAL A 194 7.14 -4.96 9.18
CA VAL A 194 6.44 -4.34 8.04
C VAL A 194 5.98 -2.94 8.45
N THR A 195 6.09 -1.99 7.53
CA THR A 195 5.54 -0.64 7.71
C THR A 195 4.78 -0.16 6.48
N VAL A 196 3.74 0.64 6.69
CA VAL A 196 3.05 1.40 5.65
C VAL A 196 3.12 2.89 5.99
N LEU A 197 3.83 3.65 5.16
CA LEU A 197 4.19 5.05 5.39
C LEU A 197 3.05 6.02 5.07
N GLY A 198 1.88 5.81 5.67
CA GLY A 198 0.72 6.69 5.55
C GLY A 198 -0.11 6.50 4.29
N ASP A 199 -1.16 7.31 4.20
CA ASP A 199 -2.17 7.31 3.14
C ASP A 199 -2.77 5.92 2.94
N LEU A 200 -3.18 5.31 4.07
CA LEU A 200 -3.78 3.98 4.14
C LEU A 200 -5.10 3.96 3.37
N ILE A 201 -5.90 5.02 3.50
CA ILE A 201 -7.17 5.24 2.81
C ILE A 201 -7.06 6.46 1.89
N GLY A 202 -7.88 6.50 0.82
CA GLY A 202 -7.74 7.54 -0.20
C GLY A 202 -8.41 8.89 0.12
N SER A 203 -9.05 9.06 1.27
CA SER A 203 -9.67 10.34 1.66
C SER A 203 -10.04 10.37 3.13
N GLN A 204 -9.75 11.52 3.75
CA GLN A 204 -10.03 11.82 5.14
C GLN A 204 -11.47 12.32 5.32
N TRP A 205 -12.14 12.80 4.26
CA TRP A 205 -13.51 13.32 4.28
C TRP A 205 -14.52 12.24 3.90
N VAL A 206 -14.52 11.16 4.66
CA VAL A 206 -15.44 10.03 4.51
C VAL A 206 -16.29 9.84 5.77
N THR A 207 -17.48 9.26 5.57
CA THR A 207 -18.35 8.84 6.68
C THR A 207 -17.67 7.75 7.50
N ASP A 208 -18.12 7.56 8.74
CA ASP A 208 -17.58 6.50 9.60
C ASP A 208 -17.84 5.10 9.02
N GLU A 209 -18.99 4.90 8.36
CA GLU A 209 -19.29 3.62 7.69
C GLU A 209 -18.28 3.32 6.57
N GLU A 210 -17.98 4.30 5.73
CA GLU A 210 -17.00 4.11 4.67
C GLU A 210 -15.57 3.95 5.22
N PHE A 211 -15.23 4.71 6.27
CA PHE A 211 -13.95 4.56 6.97
C PHE A 211 -13.77 3.12 7.49
N GLU A 212 -14.79 2.56 8.15
CA GLU A 212 -14.78 1.17 8.61
C GLU A 212 -14.67 0.16 7.47
N ASN A 213 -15.38 0.39 6.37
CA ASN A 213 -15.33 -0.48 5.21
C ASN A 213 -13.93 -0.48 4.57
N ARG A 214 -13.28 0.69 4.46
CA ARG A 214 -11.89 0.81 4.01
C ARG A 214 -10.93 0.14 4.98
N GLY A 215 -11.08 0.37 6.29
CA GLY A 215 -10.29 -0.28 7.33
C GLY A 215 -10.43 -1.80 7.32
N TRP A 216 -11.64 -2.31 7.11
CA TRP A 216 -11.89 -3.74 6.95
C TRP A 216 -11.17 -4.29 5.73
N ARG A 217 -11.26 -3.62 4.58
CA ARG A 217 -10.56 -4.02 3.35
C ARG A 217 -9.04 -3.95 3.50
N TYR A 218 -8.52 -2.95 4.19
CA TYR A 218 -7.12 -2.85 4.54
C TYR A 218 -6.64 -4.14 5.22
N TRP A 219 -7.24 -4.53 6.34
CA TRP A 219 -6.80 -5.68 7.13
C TRP A 219 -7.17 -7.05 6.55
N HIS A 220 -8.32 -7.17 5.88
CA HIS A 220 -8.86 -8.46 5.45
C HIS A 220 -8.60 -8.77 3.97
N ARG A 221 -8.31 -7.75 3.15
CA ARG A 221 -8.07 -7.87 1.72
C ARG A 221 -6.64 -7.50 1.37
N VAL A 222 -6.22 -6.26 1.55
CA VAL A 222 -4.88 -5.81 1.11
C VAL A 222 -3.79 -6.46 1.94
N PHE A 223 -3.80 -6.22 3.25
CA PHE A 223 -2.81 -6.67 4.22
C PHE A 223 -3.24 -7.91 5.00
N ARG A 224 -3.95 -8.82 4.33
CA ARG A 224 -4.50 -10.02 4.96
C ARG A 224 -3.43 -10.82 5.69
N GLY A 225 -3.63 -11.02 6.99
CA GLY A 225 -2.71 -11.73 7.88
C GLY A 225 -1.71 -10.82 8.61
N GLY A 226 -1.73 -9.52 8.32
CA GLY A 226 -1.13 -8.49 9.16
C GLY A 226 -1.98 -8.22 10.40
N GLU A 227 -1.33 -7.68 11.41
CA GLU A 227 -1.86 -7.39 12.74
C GLU A 227 -1.57 -5.93 13.09
N ARG A 228 -2.54 -5.23 13.69
CA ARG A 228 -2.35 -3.90 14.26
C ARG A 228 -1.35 -3.97 15.43
N VAL A 229 -0.49 -2.97 15.60
CA VAL A 229 0.37 -2.88 16.79
C VAL A 229 -0.51 -2.58 18.00
N ASP A 230 -0.34 -3.33 19.09
CA ASP A 230 -1.16 -3.20 20.30
C ASP A 230 -0.88 -1.89 21.08
N ASP A 231 -1.91 -1.37 21.75
CA ASP A 231 -1.81 -0.11 22.50
C ASP A 231 -0.93 -0.21 23.75
N ASP A 232 -0.78 -1.41 24.29
CA ASP A 232 0.10 -1.70 25.43
C ASP A 232 1.58 -1.60 25.04
N ILE A 233 1.91 -1.87 23.77
CA ILE A 233 3.28 -1.73 23.23
C ILE A 233 3.56 -0.25 22.94
N THR A 234 2.57 0.46 22.41
CA THR A 234 2.68 1.87 22.01
C THR A 234 2.36 2.83 23.15
N ILE A 235 2.60 2.42 24.40
CA ILE A 235 2.24 3.16 25.61
C ILE A 235 2.87 4.56 25.67
N THR A 236 4.02 4.76 25.04
CA THR A 236 4.68 6.07 24.92
C THR A 236 3.85 7.09 24.14
N GLY A 237 2.91 6.62 23.31
CA GLY A 237 1.94 7.43 22.58
C GLY A 237 0.65 7.72 23.36
N LYS A 238 0.57 7.31 24.63
CA LYS A 238 -0.62 7.54 25.44
C LYS A 238 -0.73 9.02 25.82
N LYS A 239 -1.82 9.65 25.42
CA LYS A 239 -2.17 11.02 25.84
C LYS A 239 -2.39 11.05 27.36
N SER A 240 -1.64 11.89 28.07
CA SER A 240 -1.89 12.19 29.48
C SER A 240 -3.17 13.01 29.59
N ARG A 241 -4.31 12.38 29.85
CA ARG A 241 -5.48 13.12 30.34
C ARG A 241 -5.14 13.68 31.71
N GLY A 242 -5.34 14.98 31.89
CA GLY A 242 -5.11 15.67 33.16
C GLY A 242 -5.67 14.89 34.33
N ASP A 243 -4.82 14.71 35.35
CA ASP A 243 -4.99 14.03 36.64
C ASP A 243 -4.28 12.66 36.83
N ASP A 244 -3.69 12.04 35.79
CA ASP A 244 -2.82 10.87 35.98
C ASP A 244 -1.34 11.30 36.21
N GLU A 245 -1.03 11.80 37.42
CA GLU A 245 0.35 11.97 37.91
C GLU A 245 1.16 10.65 37.94
N SER A 246 0.53 9.51 37.64
CA SER A 246 1.18 8.20 37.52
C SER A 246 1.94 7.98 36.20
N ALA A 247 1.78 8.84 35.19
CA ALA A 247 2.49 8.68 33.91
C ALA A 247 4.02 8.84 34.02
N SER A 248 4.52 9.48 35.08
CA SER A 248 5.96 9.60 35.38
C SER A 248 6.57 8.31 35.97
N SER A 249 5.81 7.22 36.08
CA SER A 249 6.25 5.95 36.67
C SER A 249 5.97 4.73 35.80
N VAL A 250 5.86 4.90 34.48
CA VAL A 250 5.92 3.73 33.58
C VAL A 250 7.32 3.13 33.76
N GLU A 251 7.40 2.04 34.53
CA GLU A 251 8.59 1.18 34.60
C GLU A 251 9.08 0.98 33.17
N THR A 252 10.35 1.29 32.90
CA THR A 252 10.96 1.10 31.58
C THR A 252 10.58 -0.29 31.08
N PRO A 253 9.75 -0.41 30.02
CA PRO A 253 9.35 -1.71 29.52
C PRO A 253 10.62 -2.50 29.19
N GLU A 254 10.63 -3.79 29.52
CA GLU A 254 11.74 -4.66 29.14
C GLU A 254 11.97 -4.53 27.64
N LEU A 255 13.19 -4.15 27.24
CA LEU A 255 13.50 -3.88 25.83
C LEU A 255 13.23 -5.11 24.98
N GLU A 256 12.44 -4.95 23.92
CA GLU A 256 12.13 -6.04 23.01
C GLU A 256 13.40 -6.53 22.31
N SER A 257 13.66 -7.83 22.31
CA SER A 257 14.87 -8.37 21.67
C SER A 257 14.65 -8.58 20.18
N LEU A 258 15.61 -8.11 19.36
CA LEU A 258 15.59 -8.36 17.92
C LEU A 258 15.80 -9.85 17.63
N SER A 259 14.93 -10.41 16.78
CA SER A 259 15.11 -11.77 16.28
C SER A 259 15.32 -11.80 14.77
N ARG A 260 16.44 -12.40 14.36
CA ARG A 260 16.77 -12.61 12.94
C ARG A 260 15.75 -13.49 12.22
N PHE A 261 15.14 -14.42 12.95
CA PHE A 261 14.20 -15.42 12.45
C PHE A 261 13.03 -15.53 13.42
N ASN A 262 11.81 -15.75 12.92
CA ASN A 262 10.60 -15.86 13.72
C ASN A 262 10.35 -14.61 14.59
N SER A 263 10.56 -13.42 14.02
CA SER A 263 10.21 -12.17 14.70
C SER A 263 8.72 -12.17 15.05
N SER A 264 8.38 -11.87 16.31
CA SER A 264 6.99 -11.59 16.74
C SER A 264 6.39 -10.40 16.00
N TRP A 265 7.24 -9.51 15.48
CA TRP A 265 6.85 -8.34 14.70
C TRP A 265 6.63 -8.60 13.23
N ALA A 266 6.91 -9.81 12.73
CA ALA A 266 6.82 -10.09 11.30
C ALA A 266 5.42 -9.79 10.75
N ARG A 267 4.36 -9.97 11.54
CA ARG A 267 2.98 -9.68 11.13
C ARG A 267 2.44 -8.35 11.64
N ARG A 268 3.11 -7.71 12.60
CA ARG A 268 2.71 -6.41 13.13
C ARG A 268 3.06 -5.34 12.11
N ILE A 269 2.04 -4.66 11.59
CA ILE A 269 2.23 -3.60 10.60
C ILE A 269 2.27 -2.25 11.31
N ILE A 270 3.41 -1.56 11.18
CA ILE A 270 3.61 -0.20 11.68
C ILE A 270 2.97 0.76 10.69
N ASN A 271 1.83 1.32 11.05
CA ASN A 271 1.10 2.29 10.24
C ASN A 271 1.43 3.70 10.68
N ILE A 272 1.85 4.52 9.72
CA ILE A 272 2.04 5.95 9.89
C ILE A 272 0.70 6.61 9.47
N ALA A 273 0.33 7.73 10.07
CA ALA A 273 -0.83 8.50 9.63
C ALA A 273 -0.48 9.35 8.41
N GLY A 274 -1.30 9.30 7.35
CA GLY A 274 -1.19 10.18 6.20
C GLY A 274 -2.24 11.30 6.16
N ASN A 275 -2.05 12.27 5.28
CA ASN A 275 -2.99 13.38 5.12
C ASN A 275 -4.34 12.89 4.58
N HIS A 276 -4.37 11.83 3.77
CA HIS A 276 -5.63 11.20 3.36
C HIS A 276 -6.28 10.34 4.46
N ASP A 277 -5.58 10.08 5.56
CA ASP A 277 -6.12 9.32 6.69
C ASP A 277 -6.78 10.24 7.72
N ILE A 278 -6.06 11.28 8.14
CA ILE A 278 -6.47 12.17 9.25
C ILE A 278 -6.63 13.64 8.84
N GLY A 279 -6.00 14.08 7.74
CA GLY A 279 -5.89 15.49 7.35
C GLY A 279 -4.53 16.11 7.65
N TYR A 280 -4.33 17.33 7.16
CA TYR A 280 -3.22 18.20 7.57
C TYR A 280 -3.57 18.95 8.86
N ALA A 281 -2.63 19.71 9.41
CA ALA A 281 -2.84 20.46 10.64
C ALA A 281 -4.13 21.30 10.63
N GLY A 282 -4.49 21.92 9.50
CA GLY A 282 -5.64 22.82 9.36
C GLY A 282 -6.99 22.14 9.16
N ASP A 283 -7.05 20.80 9.12
CA ASP A 283 -8.33 20.09 9.10
C ASP A 283 -8.36 18.85 10.02
N VAL A 284 -7.23 18.31 10.48
CA VAL A 284 -7.21 17.19 11.44
C VAL A 284 -8.07 17.46 12.68
N SER A 285 -8.97 16.52 13.00
CA SER A 285 -9.89 16.61 14.13
C SER A 285 -9.73 15.44 15.09
N LYS A 286 -10.17 15.62 16.34
CA LYS A 286 -10.11 14.55 17.37
C LYS A 286 -10.79 13.27 16.92
N HIS A 287 -11.98 13.39 16.31
CA HIS A 287 -12.74 12.24 15.82
C HIS A 287 -11.98 11.49 14.70
N ARG A 288 -11.37 12.21 13.75
CA ARG A 288 -10.57 11.60 12.67
C ARG A 288 -9.34 10.89 13.21
N LEU A 289 -8.64 11.51 14.15
CA LEU A 289 -7.49 10.90 14.81
C LEU A 289 -7.91 9.67 15.63
N GLU A 290 -8.98 9.75 16.43
CA GLU A 290 -9.47 8.64 17.25
C GLU A 290 -9.89 7.42 16.42
N ARG A 291 -10.60 7.62 15.30
CA ARG A 291 -10.99 6.50 14.41
C ARG A 291 -9.76 5.90 13.71
N PHE A 292 -8.79 6.73 13.32
CA PHE A 292 -7.51 6.25 12.80
C PHE A 292 -6.80 5.37 13.84
N GLU A 293 -6.60 5.89 15.05
CA GLU A 293 -5.86 5.18 16.08
C GLU A 293 -6.51 3.85 16.44
N ARG A 294 -7.85 3.82 16.51
CA ARG A 294 -8.61 2.61 16.77
C ARG A 294 -8.40 1.54 15.69
N VAL A 295 -8.42 1.90 14.41
CA VAL A 295 -8.35 0.92 13.29
C VAL A 295 -6.92 0.57 12.92
N PHE A 296 -6.00 1.53 12.93
CA PHE A 296 -4.66 1.38 12.35
C PHE A 296 -3.51 1.40 13.37
N GLY A 297 -3.73 1.96 14.55
CA GLY A 297 -2.71 2.10 15.60
C GLY A 297 -2.44 3.57 15.96
N ARG A 298 -1.85 3.83 17.14
CA ARG A 298 -1.51 5.19 17.59
C ARG A 298 -0.68 5.94 16.55
N ALA A 299 -0.96 7.23 16.37
CA ALA A 299 -0.28 8.05 15.39
C ALA A 299 1.15 8.43 15.83
N ASP A 300 1.34 8.69 17.13
CA ASP A 300 2.64 8.97 17.74
C ASP A 300 3.02 7.89 18.74
N TRP A 301 4.19 7.28 18.61
CA TRP A 301 4.80 6.40 19.62
C TRP A 301 6.24 6.01 19.22
N ASP A 302 7.03 5.53 20.18
CA ASP A 302 8.33 4.93 19.89
C ASP A 302 8.53 3.62 20.63
N LEU A 303 9.45 2.81 20.12
CA LEU A 303 9.88 1.58 20.76
C LEU A 303 11.36 1.34 20.50
N ARG A 304 12.05 0.84 21.53
CA ARG A 304 13.46 0.48 21.44
C ARG A 304 13.64 -1.03 21.49
N PHE A 305 14.29 -1.55 20.47
CA PHE A 305 14.72 -2.94 20.40
C PHE A 305 16.17 -3.10 20.82
N GLN A 306 16.47 -4.18 21.54
CA GLN A 306 17.83 -4.54 21.93
C GLN A 306 18.37 -5.67 21.03
N HIS A 307 19.60 -5.51 20.56
CA HIS A 307 20.31 -6.58 19.87
C HIS A 307 20.65 -7.73 20.85
N PRO A 308 20.47 -9.01 20.46
CA PRO A 308 20.93 -10.15 21.25
C PRO A 308 22.44 -10.05 21.58
N PRO A 309 22.94 -10.73 22.62
CA PRO A 309 24.38 -10.72 22.92
C PRO A 309 25.21 -11.04 21.68
N LEU A 310 26.14 -10.15 21.35
CA LEU A 310 27.10 -10.39 20.27
C LEU A 310 27.97 -11.57 20.70
N GLU A 311 28.05 -12.62 19.88
CA GLU A 311 28.94 -13.76 20.14
C GLU A 311 30.40 -13.30 19.97
N GLN A 312 30.93 -12.53 20.91
CA GLN A 312 32.36 -12.27 21.00
C GLN A 312 33.05 -13.52 21.55
N GLY A 313 34.17 -13.88 20.93
CA GLY A 313 34.99 -15.03 21.27
C GLY A 313 35.24 -15.13 22.77
N ARG A 314 34.58 -16.11 23.37
CA ARG A 314 34.70 -16.56 24.76
C ARG A 314 36.17 -16.83 25.09
N ASN A 315 36.89 -15.86 25.66
CA ASN A 315 38.22 -16.08 26.25
C ASN A 315 38.73 -15.01 27.24
N THR A 316 37.88 -14.16 27.82
CA THR A 316 38.25 -13.38 29.01
C THR A 316 37.13 -13.44 30.04
N GLY A 317 37.45 -14.03 31.20
CA GLY A 317 36.54 -14.28 32.31
C GLY A 317 36.22 -13.04 33.14
N GLU A 318 35.98 -11.90 32.50
CA GLU A 318 35.43 -10.72 33.15
C GLU A 318 34.09 -10.41 32.50
N ALA A 319 33.03 -10.42 33.33
CA ALA A 319 31.72 -9.93 32.98
C ALA A 319 31.78 -8.40 32.89
N ASP A 320 32.56 -7.88 31.94
CA ASP A 320 32.50 -6.48 31.58
C ASP A 320 31.23 -6.25 30.76
N ALA A 321 30.52 -5.18 31.05
CA ALA A 321 29.17 -4.93 30.54
C ALA A 321 29.21 -4.82 29.01
N SER A 322 28.96 -5.93 28.30
CA SER A 322 28.99 -5.93 26.84
C SER A 322 27.96 -4.92 26.35
N ILE A 323 28.41 -3.85 25.71
CA ILE A 323 27.54 -2.87 25.05
C ILE A 323 26.55 -3.65 24.19
N ARG A 324 25.25 -3.46 24.44
CA ARG A 324 24.18 -4.08 23.67
C ARG A 324 23.60 -3.03 22.73
N PRO A 325 23.89 -3.13 21.42
CA PRO A 325 23.37 -2.18 20.44
C PRO A 325 21.85 -2.12 20.49
N THR A 326 21.28 -0.93 20.26
CA THR A 326 19.83 -0.74 20.24
C THR A 326 19.35 -0.12 18.94
N LEU A 327 18.14 -0.47 18.54
CA LEU A 327 17.41 0.12 17.41
C LEU A 327 16.17 0.81 17.97
N HIS A 328 16.09 2.12 17.82
CA HIS A 328 14.97 2.96 18.24
C HIS A 328 14.10 3.27 17.04
N ILE A 329 12.87 2.78 17.03
CA ILE A 329 11.89 3.11 16.00
C ILE A 329 10.98 4.20 16.55
N ILE A 330 10.87 5.31 15.82
CA ILE A 330 9.97 6.42 16.15
C ILE A 330 8.91 6.48 15.05
N ASN A 331 7.66 6.24 15.42
CA ASN A 331 6.49 6.50 14.59
C ASN A 331 6.00 7.90 14.93
N LEU A 332 6.15 8.84 14.00
CA LEU A 332 5.84 10.25 14.22
C LEU A 332 4.70 10.69 13.31
N ASN A 333 3.66 11.28 13.89
CA ASN A 333 2.65 12.02 13.18
C ASN A 333 3.15 13.44 12.92
N ASP A 334 3.74 13.65 11.76
CA ASP A 334 4.31 14.94 11.35
C ASP A 334 3.30 15.92 10.76
N LEU A 335 2.09 15.45 10.42
CA LEU A 335 0.99 16.25 9.84
C LEU A 335 0.49 17.37 10.74
N THR A 336 0.75 17.29 12.03
CA THR A 336 0.27 18.22 13.07
C THR A 336 1.35 19.22 13.53
N LEU A 337 2.58 19.10 13.02
CA LEU A 337 3.72 19.91 13.48
C LEU A 337 3.73 21.30 12.86
N ASP A 338 3.35 21.43 11.59
CA ASP A 338 3.15 22.71 10.93
C ASP A 338 1.76 23.31 11.27
N GLY A 339 1.49 24.54 10.83
CA GLY A 339 0.23 25.20 11.10
C GLY A 339 -0.10 26.32 10.11
N PRO A 340 -1.20 27.05 10.33
CA PRO A 340 -2.05 27.03 11.53
C PRO A 340 -2.89 25.75 11.71
N PRO A 341 -3.07 25.25 12.95
CA PRO A 341 -3.86 24.05 13.24
C PRO A 341 -5.37 24.34 13.32
N PHE A 342 -6.19 23.34 13.00
CA PHE A 342 -7.63 23.34 13.27
C PHE A 342 -7.93 23.11 14.76
N ASP A 343 -7.29 22.08 15.35
CA ASP A 343 -7.40 21.77 16.77
C ASP A 343 -6.03 21.98 17.46
N PRO A 344 -5.84 23.08 18.21
CA PRO A 344 -4.59 23.37 18.90
C PRO A 344 -4.19 22.33 19.94
N GLU A 345 -5.15 21.58 20.52
CA GLU A 345 -4.82 20.52 21.49
C GLU A 345 -4.11 19.35 20.82
N ILE A 346 -4.51 18.98 19.59
CA ILE A 346 -3.84 17.91 18.82
C ILE A 346 -2.39 18.28 18.52
N GLN A 347 -2.17 19.54 18.12
CA GLN A 347 -0.81 20.05 17.88
C GLN A 347 0.00 20.06 19.19
N SER A 348 -0.59 20.54 20.29
CA SER A 348 0.05 20.53 21.61
C SER A 348 0.43 19.12 22.08
N ASP A 349 -0.43 18.12 21.83
CA ASP A 349 -0.13 16.70 22.13
C ASP A 349 1.11 16.23 21.36
N SER A 350 1.21 16.60 20.08
CA SER A 350 2.33 16.20 19.20
C SER A 350 3.66 16.81 19.68
N TYR A 351 3.65 18.09 20.04
CA TYR A 351 4.83 18.75 20.65
C TYR A 351 5.17 18.19 22.03
N THR A 352 4.17 17.84 22.84
CA THR A 352 4.38 17.20 24.15
C THR A 352 5.07 15.84 23.97
N TYR A 353 4.61 15.05 23.00
CA TYR A 353 5.23 13.77 22.65
C TYR A 353 6.68 13.93 22.22
N ILE A 354 6.99 14.88 21.32
CA ILE A 354 8.38 15.17 20.90
C ILE A 354 9.23 15.60 22.10
N ASN A 355 8.74 16.52 22.94
CA ASN A 355 9.49 16.98 24.10
C ASN A 355 9.81 15.85 25.08
N ASP A 356 8.87 14.93 25.32
CA ASP A 356 9.08 13.75 26.16
C ASP A 356 10.08 12.76 25.52
N LEU A 357 9.96 12.53 24.21
CA LEU A 357 10.91 11.73 23.43
C LEU A 357 12.34 12.26 23.59
N LEU A 358 12.53 13.56 23.44
CA LEU A 358 13.84 14.22 23.52
C LEU A 358 14.40 14.24 24.94
N SER A 359 13.55 14.49 25.94
CA SER A 359 13.98 14.69 27.33
C SER A 359 14.24 13.38 28.07
N HIS A 360 13.50 12.31 27.72
CA HIS A 360 13.47 11.09 28.55
C HIS A 360 13.76 9.78 27.79
N ARG A 361 13.45 9.68 26.49
CA ARG A 361 13.48 8.38 25.76
C ARG A 361 14.61 8.25 24.73
N SER A 362 15.22 9.37 24.33
CA SER A 362 16.32 9.40 23.37
C SER A 362 17.67 9.21 24.07
N HIS A 363 18.52 8.36 23.50
CA HIS A 363 19.90 8.20 23.99
C HIS A 363 20.75 9.45 23.72
N PRO A 364 21.88 9.65 24.43
CA PRO A 364 22.85 10.70 24.12
C PRO A 364 23.36 10.59 22.69
N VAL A 365 23.78 11.72 22.09
CA VAL A 365 24.25 11.75 20.69
C VAL A 365 25.59 11.05 20.50
N GLU A 366 26.35 10.87 21.58
CA GLU A 366 27.64 10.19 21.61
C GLU A 366 27.50 8.65 21.62
N ASP A 367 26.29 8.11 21.80
CA ASP A 367 26.05 6.68 21.79
C ASP A 367 26.02 6.12 20.36
N GLU A 368 27.18 5.63 19.90
CA GLU A 368 27.33 5.02 18.58
C GLU A 368 26.71 3.62 18.45
N ALA A 369 26.34 2.98 19.58
CA ALA A 369 25.71 1.66 19.58
C ALA A 369 24.19 1.73 19.38
N SER A 370 23.63 2.94 19.37
CA SER A 370 22.21 3.18 19.10
C SER A 370 21.97 3.63 17.66
N PHE A 371 20.86 3.21 17.08
CA PHE A 371 20.40 3.65 15.77
C PHE A 371 18.95 4.08 15.84
N THR A 372 18.64 5.25 15.27
CA THR A 372 17.28 5.80 15.22
C THR A 372 16.70 5.65 13.82
N LEU A 373 15.59 4.92 13.71
CA LEU A 373 14.78 4.83 12.51
C LEU A 373 13.53 5.70 12.71
N LEU A 374 13.47 6.84 12.01
CA LEU A 374 12.31 7.72 12.01
C LEU A 374 11.37 7.34 10.86
N LEU A 375 10.13 7.05 11.20
CA LEU A 375 9.04 6.77 10.27
C LEU A 375 8.03 7.92 10.34
N THR A 376 7.77 8.53 9.19
CA THR A 376 7.00 9.77 9.07
C THR A 376 6.23 9.76 7.75
N HIS A 377 5.39 10.76 7.47
CA HIS A 377 4.61 10.78 6.22
C HIS A 377 4.94 11.98 5.34
N VAL A 378 5.04 13.19 5.90
CA VAL A 378 5.41 14.39 5.15
C VAL A 378 6.95 14.50 5.06
N PRO A 379 7.54 14.56 3.85
CA PRO A 379 8.99 14.65 3.72
C PRO A 379 9.54 15.96 4.30
N LEU A 380 10.79 15.94 4.75
CA LEU A 380 11.45 17.15 5.25
C LEU A 380 11.60 18.21 4.13
N HIS A 381 11.74 19.47 4.52
CA HIS A 381 11.99 20.58 3.60
C HIS A 381 13.21 20.32 2.69
N LYS A 382 13.02 20.50 1.39
CA LYS A 382 14.06 20.39 0.35
C LYS A 382 13.83 21.48 -0.68
N ARG A 383 14.89 22.14 -1.16
CA ARG A 383 14.78 23.16 -2.21
C ARG A 383 14.15 22.59 -3.50
N GLU A 384 13.48 23.48 -4.23
CA GLU A 384 12.95 23.17 -5.56
C GLU A 384 14.02 22.55 -6.47
N GLY A 385 13.63 21.53 -7.24
CA GLY A 385 14.51 20.81 -8.14
C GLY A 385 15.32 19.67 -7.49
N ILE A 386 15.17 19.39 -6.20
CA ILE A 386 15.74 18.21 -5.53
C ILE A 386 14.83 16.99 -5.59
N CYS A 387 13.51 17.16 -5.41
CA CYS A 387 12.51 16.12 -5.60
C CYS A 387 11.61 16.47 -6.79
N VAL A 388 10.62 15.62 -7.09
CA VAL A 388 9.62 15.95 -8.12
C VAL A 388 8.75 17.09 -7.61
N ASP A 389 8.26 16.96 -6.38
CA ASP A 389 7.49 18.00 -5.72
C ASP A 389 8.41 19.06 -5.12
N SER A 390 8.08 20.33 -5.39
CA SER A 390 8.69 21.50 -4.76
C SER A 390 8.04 21.76 -3.40
N PRO A 391 8.71 22.48 -2.48
CA PRO A 391 8.06 23.01 -1.28
C PRO A 391 6.78 23.75 -1.63
N HIS A 392 5.69 23.34 -1.00
CA HIS A 392 4.37 23.91 -1.22
C HIS A 392 3.62 23.95 0.10
N PHE A 393 2.88 25.03 0.31
CA PHE A 393 1.93 25.22 1.41
C PHE A 393 0.71 25.92 0.83
N ALA A 394 -0.48 25.38 1.10
CA ALA A 394 -1.75 26.00 0.79
C ALA A 394 -2.65 26.04 2.04
N PHE A 395 -3.46 27.08 2.14
CA PHE A 395 -4.33 27.33 3.27
C PHE A 395 -5.79 27.40 2.82
N PHE A 396 -6.74 27.21 3.73
CA PHE A 396 -8.17 27.39 3.42
C PHE A 396 -8.48 28.88 3.24
N ASP A 397 -9.05 29.24 2.09
CA ASP A 397 -9.37 30.63 1.76
C ASP A 397 -10.58 31.16 2.56
N ASP A 398 -11.48 30.26 2.95
CA ASP A 398 -12.74 30.54 3.63
C ASP A 398 -13.00 29.51 4.73
N ASP A 399 -13.90 29.84 5.65
CA ASP A 399 -14.39 28.89 6.65
C ASP A 399 -15.26 27.81 5.99
N ASP A 400 -15.32 26.63 6.61
CA ASP A 400 -16.17 25.55 6.12
C ASP A 400 -17.65 25.97 6.08
N GLU A 401 -18.27 25.81 4.91
CA GLU A 401 -19.68 26.10 4.72
C GLU A 401 -20.51 24.98 5.38
N ARG A 402 -21.41 25.34 6.29
CA ARG A 402 -22.32 24.36 6.90
C ARG A 402 -23.53 24.17 6.00
N ASP A 403 -23.69 22.96 5.47
CA ASP A 403 -24.90 22.58 4.73
C ASP A 403 -26.10 22.38 5.66
N SER A 404 -25.86 21.96 6.92
CA SER A 404 -26.87 21.83 7.96
C SER A 404 -26.41 22.39 9.31
N GLU A 405 -27.36 22.79 10.18
CA GLU A 405 -27.05 23.24 11.56
C GLU A 405 -26.35 22.15 12.40
N ASN A 406 -26.47 20.88 12.01
CA ASN A 406 -25.88 19.74 12.69
C ASN A 406 -24.51 19.34 12.15
N ASP A 407 -24.03 19.97 11.07
CA ASP A 407 -22.74 19.62 10.48
C ASP A 407 -21.60 20.19 11.33
N THR A 408 -20.65 19.31 11.65
CA THR A 408 -19.42 19.69 12.33
C THR A 408 -18.51 20.41 11.35
N ILE A 409 -18.01 21.59 11.73
CA ILE A 409 -17.00 22.33 10.98
C ILE A 409 -15.78 21.42 10.77
N ARG A 410 -15.29 21.32 9.53
CA ARG A 410 -14.14 20.48 9.17
C ARG A 410 -12.81 21.23 9.20
N PHE A 411 -12.85 22.53 8.94
CA PHE A 411 -11.68 23.42 8.86
C PHE A 411 -12.09 24.87 9.07
N HIS A 412 -11.11 25.74 9.33
CA HIS A 412 -11.27 27.19 9.43
C HIS A 412 -10.45 27.89 8.36
N LYS A 413 -10.86 29.12 8.04
CA LYS A 413 -10.07 30.02 7.21
C LYS A 413 -8.63 30.12 7.76
N ASP A 414 -7.66 30.20 6.85
CA ASP A 414 -6.22 30.26 7.11
C ASP A 414 -5.61 28.98 7.73
N GLY A 415 -6.41 27.94 7.99
CA GLY A 415 -5.89 26.63 8.39
C GLY A 415 -5.05 25.99 7.29
N LEU A 416 -3.99 25.27 7.68
CA LEU A 416 -3.13 24.54 6.74
C LEU A 416 -3.90 23.43 6.01
N ARG A 417 -4.12 23.62 4.70
CA ARG A 417 -4.92 22.72 3.85
C ARG A 417 -4.08 21.64 3.20
N GLU A 418 -2.87 21.98 2.77
CA GLU A 418 -2.02 21.09 1.98
C GLU A 418 -0.56 21.53 2.09
N GLN A 419 0.36 20.57 2.13
CA GLN A 419 1.80 20.83 2.02
C GLN A 419 2.51 19.65 1.37
N ASN A 420 3.56 19.91 0.58
CA ASN A 420 4.39 18.85 -0.01
C ASN A 420 5.55 18.43 0.90
N HIS A 421 6.04 19.38 1.70
CA HIS A 421 7.15 19.17 2.63
C HIS A 421 6.79 19.79 3.98
N LEU A 422 7.42 19.31 5.05
CA LEU A 422 7.46 20.03 6.33
C LEU A 422 8.11 21.39 6.15
N SER A 423 7.76 22.35 7.01
CA SER A 423 8.41 23.66 6.97
C SER A 423 9.91 23.53 7.23
N GLU A 424 10.67 24.51 6.77
CA GLU A 424 12.12 24.56 7.03
C GLU A 424 12.40 24.54 8.54
N HIS A 425 11.57 25.21 9.35
CA HIS A 425 11.71 25.24 10.79
C HIS A 425 11.48 23.87 11.44
N VAL A 426 10.36 23.20 11.15
CA VAL A 426 10.07 21.86 11.70
C VAL A 426 11.13 20.86 11.26
N SER A 427 11.54 20.92 9.99
CA SER A 427 12.58 20.05 9.44
C SER A 427 13.92 20.24 10.14
N SER A 428 14.37 21.49 10.28
CA SER A 428 15.68 21.81 10.85
C SER A 428 15.71 21.69 12.38
N VAL A 429 14.83 22.39 13.07
CA VAL A 429 14.84 22.50 14.54
C VAL A 429 14.17 21.29 15.17
N GLY A 430 12.99 20.91 14.68
CA GLY A 430 12.22 19.79 15.24
C GLY A 430 12.88 18.43 15.01
N ILE A 431 13.25 18.14 13.76
CA ILE A 431 13.71 16.80 13.37
C ILE A 431 15.24 16.69 13.39
N LEU A 432 15.95 17.48 12.58
CA LEU A 432 17.42 17.33 12.44
C LEU A 432 18.16 17.69 13.73
N GLN A 433 17.86 18.83 14.33
CA GLN A 433 18.48 19.28 15.58
C GLN A 433 17.82 18.66 16.81
N GLY A 434 16.50 18.49 16.84
CA GLY A 434 15.77 17.87 17.95
C GLY A 434 15.96 16.35 17.98
N VAL A 435 15.19 15.63 17.15
CA VAL A 435 15.14 14.15 17.15
C VAL A 435 16.53 13.55 16.94
N PHE A 436 17.31 14.05 15.99
CA PHE A 436 18.65 13.54 15.73
C PHE A 436 19.75 14.26 16.51
N GLY A 437 19.51 15.38 17.19
CA GLY A 437 20.56 16.04 17.98
C GLY A 437 21.72 16.57 17.13
N MET A 438 21.52 16.78 15.83
CA MET A 438 22.57 17.21 14.91
C MET A 438 22.77 18.72 14.99
N SER A 439 23.99 19.20 14.71
CA SER A 439 24.31 20.63 14.69
C SER A 439 25.42 20.91 13.70
N GLY A 440 25.41 22.09 13.09
CA GLY A 440 26.56 22.57 12.31
C GLY A 440 27.68 23.16 13.17
N ASP A 441 27.47 23.30 14.48
CA ASP A 441 28.51 23.65 15.44
C ASP A 441 29.44 22.45 15.69
N THR A 442 30.73 22.64 15.43
CA THR A 442 31.77 21.60 15.61
C THR A 442 32.13 21.36 17.07
N ASP A 443 31.83 22.31 17.95
CA ASP A 443 32.06 22.22 19.39
C ASP A 443 30.87 21.56 20.13
N ALA A 444 29.76 21.31 19.42
CA ALA A 444 28.64 20.56 19.94
C ALA A 444 29.03 19.09 20.23
N PRO A 445 28.32 18.40 21.14
CA PRO A 445 28.51 16.98 21.39
C PRO A 445 28.55 16.13 20.11
N ALA A 446 29.41 15.11 20.10
CA ALA A 446 29.71 14.29 18.92
C ALA A 446 30.13 15.11 17.66
N HIS A 447 30.71 16.31 17.85
CA HIS A 447 31.08 17.23 16.78
C HIS A 447 29.88 17.62 15.88
N GLY A 448 28.69 17.70 16.47
CA GLY A 448 27.46 18.03 15.77
C GLY A 448 26.91 16.90 14.89
N ARG A 449 27.54 15.72 14.85
CA ARG A 449 27.07 14.58 14.03
C ARG A 449 25.69 14.06 14.44
N GLY A 450 25.31 14.27 15.70
CA GLY A 450 24.05 13.78 16.24
C GLY A 450 23.95 12.26 16.29
N ARG A 451 22.74 11.76 16.53
CA ARG A 451 22.38 10.35 16.58
C ARG A 451 22.41 9.76 15.18
N ARG A 452 22.93 8.54 15.08
CA ARG A 452 22.91 7.77 13.83
C ARG A 452 21.49 7.35 13.49
N GLY A 453 21.13 7.45 12.22
CA GLY A 453 19.80 7.03 11.83
C GLY A 453 19.51 7.07 10.34
N LEU A 454 18.23 6.82 10.05
CA LEU A 454 17.62 6.87 8.73
C LEU A 454 16.20 7.38 8.88
N ILE A 455 15.77 8.23 7.95
CA ILE A 455 14.39 8.72 7.87
C ILE A 455 13.70 8.03 6.69
N LEU A 456 12.55 7.41 6.94
CA LEU A 456 11.66 6.89 5.91
C LEU A 456 10.35 7.66 5.93
N THR A 457 9.89 8.09 4.75
CA THR A 457 8.69 8.91 4.61
C THR A 457 7.84 8.50 3.39
N GLY A 458 6.56 8.88 3.38
CA GLY A 458 5.60 8.62 2.30
C GLY A 458 5.23 9.89 1.54
N HIS A 459 3.95 10.04 1.18
CA HIS A 459 3.34 11.26 0.61
C HIS A 459 3.72 11.56 -0.86
N ASP A 460 5.00 11.76 -1.17
CA ASP A 460 5.41 11.97 -2.58
C ASP A 460 5.32 10.65 -3.34
N HIS A 461 4.28 10.54 -4.16
CA HIS A 461 3.98 9.35 -4.93
C HIS A 461 5.09 8.96 -5.93
N GLU A 462 5.94 9.89 -6.37
CA GLU A 462 7.09 9.65 -7.25
C GLU A 462 8.34 9.21 -6.47
N GLY A 463 8.38 9.53 -5.18
CA GLY A 463 9.45 9.19 -4.27
C GLY A 463 10.71 10.03 -4.47
N CYS A 464 11.51 10.13 -3.42
CA CYS A 464 12.70 10.96 -3.40
C CYS A 464 13.75 10.39 -2.43
N ASP A 465 15.01 10.32 -2.85
CA ASP A 465 16.10 9.75 -2.06
C ASP A 465 17.20 10.80 -1.92
N VAL A 466 17.38 11.31 -0.69
CA VAL A 466 18.22 12.47 -0.44
C VAL A 466 19.07 12.30 0.80
N VAL A 467 20.09 13.14 0.91
CA VAL A 467 20.86 13.35 2.13
C VAL A 467 20.72 14.81 2.54
N HIS A 468 20.29 15.03 3.77
CA HIS A 468 20.36 16.32 4.45
C HIS A 468 21.75 16.49 5.05
N PHE A 469 22.33 17.67 4.90
CA PHE A 469 23.67 17.96 5.41
C PHE A 469 23.80 19.42 5.85
N VAL A 470 24.77 19.66 6.73
CA VAL A 470 25.15 21.02 7.11
C VAL A 470 25.96 21.67 5.99
N ASN A 471 25.49 22.78 5.46
CA ASN A 471 26.18 23.59 4.47
C ASN A 471 26.87 24.81 5.14
N ARG A 472 28.20 24.89 5.00
CA ARG A 472 29.06 25.95 5.55
C ARG A 472 29.64 26.90 4.48
N THR A 473 29.24 26.75 3.21
CA THR A 473 29.83 27.51 2.09
C THR A 473 29.56 29.02 2.15
N ALA A 474 28.57 29.45 2.94
CA ALA A 474 28.31 30.87 3.21
C ALA A 474 29.40 31.56 4.07
N VAL A 475 30.26 30.77 4.76
CA VAL A 475 31.36 31.30 5.59
C VAL A 475 32.62 31.54 4.77
N SER A 476 32.92 30.65 3.82
CA SER A 476 34.13 30.72 2.98
C SER A 476 34.22 31.95 2.08
N SER A 477 33.12 32.67 1.86
CA SER A 477 33.07 33.93 1.11
C SER A 477 33.03 35.17 2.00
N ARG A 478 32.90 35.02 3.33
CA ARG A 478 32.89 36.13 4.30
C ARG A 478 34.28 36.47 4.85
N ASP A 479 35.24 35.55 4.76
CA ASP A 479 36.65 35.82 5.11
C ASP A 479 37.36 36.79 4.13
N GLU A 480 36.72 37.20 3.03
CA GLU A 480 37.22 38.25 2.13
C GLU A 480 36.63 39.65 2.38
N LEU A 481 35.72 39.81 3.36
CA LEU A 481 35.06 41.08 3.66
C LEU A 481 35.17 41.41 5.16
N GLU A 482 36.38 41.81 5.58
CA GLU A 482 36.56 42.56 6.82
C GLU A 482 35.70 43.85 6.77
N GLY A 483 34.68 43.93 7.62
CA GLY A 483 34.08 45.22 7.98
C GLY A 483 32.57 45.42 7.73
N ILE A 484 31.72 44.41 7.94
CA ILE A 484 30.28 44.64 8.10
C ILE A 484 29.86 44.15 9.49
N GLU A 485 29.44 45.08 10.32
CA GLU A 485 28.98 44.88 11.69
C GLU A 485 27.80 43.88 11.72
N GLU A 486 27.90 42.93 12.63
CA GLU A 486 26.96 41.82 12.87
C GLU A 486 25.64 42.34 13.44
N GLU A 487 24.59 42.39 12.61
CA GLU A 487 23.21 42.61 13.09
C GLU A 487 22.27 41.42 12.85
N ASN A 488 22.80 40.28 12.36
CA ASN A 488 22.04 39.03 12.22
C ASN A 488 22.67 37.91 13.05
N ASN A 489 22.00 37.52 14.14
CA ASN A 489 22.31 36.38 15.03
C ASN A 489 22.18 34.99 14.34
N GLU A 490 22.27 34.91 13.01
CA GLU A 490 22.14 33.64 12.31
C GLU A 490 23.43 32.83 12.39
N PRO A 491 23.35 31.52 12.68
CA PRO A 491 24.53 30.67 12.74
C PRO A 491 25.24 30.66 11.38
N PRO A 492 26.57 30.49 11.36
CA PRO A 492 27.37 30.50 10.12
C PRO A 492 27.12 29.27 9.23
N TRP A 493 26.03 28.54 9.41
CA TRP A 493 25.71 27.32 8.70
C TRP A 493 24.19 27.18 8.55
N HIS A 494 23.75 26.46 7.51
CA HIS A 494 22.34 26.14 7.27
C HIS A 494 22.19 24.68 6.83
N TRP A 495 20.98 24.14 6.95
CA TRP A 495 20.65 22.82 6.44
C TRP A 495 20.37 22.88 4.94
N ASP A 496 20.89 21.91 4.20
CA ASP A 496 20.63 21.75 2.77
C ASP A 496 20.45 20.25 2.45
N ALA A 497 19.94 19.96 1.26
CA ALA A 497 19.69 18.59 0.82
C ALA A 497 20.24 18.35 -0.60
N ALA A 498 20.63 17.11 -0.88
CA ALA A 498 21.05 16.68 -2.21
C ALA A 498 20.57 15.26 -2.52
N ARG A 499 20.31 14.96 -3.79
CA ARG A 499 19.90 13.61 -4.23
C ARG A 499 21.01 12.58 -3.94
N TYR A 500 20.59 11.40 -3.50
CA TYR A 500 21.45 10.25 -3.29
C TYR A 500 21.52 9.35 -4.55
N PRO A 501 22.68 8.78 -4.92
CA PRO A 501 24.02 9.01 -4.35
C PRO A 501 24.56 10.38 -4.78
N LEU A 502 25.37 11.03 -3.94
CA LEU A 502 26.06 12.26 -4.33
C LEU A 502 26.87 11.97 -5.60
N SER A 503 26.43 12.49 -6.74
CA SER A 503 27.16 12.34 -8.00
C SER A 503 28.56 12.91 -7.80
N SER A 504 29.57 12.07 -8.02
CA SER A 504 30.99 12.37 -7.90
C SER A 504 31.39 13.59 -8.75
N SER A 505 31.38 14.75 -8.11
CA SER A 505 32.13 15.95 -8.48
C SER A 505 32.28 16.83 -7.24
N SER A 506 33.32 16.51 -6.45
CA SER A 506 34.16 17.48 -5.72
C SER A 506 33.46 18.78 -5.29
N SER A 507 32.95 18.85 -4.04
CA SER A 507 32.94 20.04 -3.15
C SER A 507 32.04 19.89 -1.90
N TYR A 508 31.13 18.90 -1.84
CA TYR A 508 30.13 18.83 -0.74
C TYR A 508 30.18 17.55 0.11
N GLY A 509 30.97 16.56 -0.30
CA GLY A 509 31.18 15.31 0.43
C GLY A 509 32.44 15.35 1.29
N ASP A 510 32.56 16.35 2.15
CA ASP A 510 33.50 16.19 3.25
C ASP A 510 32.89 15.18 4.23
N VAL A 511 33.62 14.10 4.51
CA VAL A 511 33.24 13.03 5.45
C VAL A 511 33.02 13.59 6.88
N ASP A 512 33.36 14.87 7.08
CA ASP A 512 33.26 15.61 8.32
C ASP A 512 32.00 16.47 8.50
N ASN A 513 31.12 16.60 7.50
CA ASN A 513 29.86 17.34 7.70
C ASN A 513 28.75 16.42 8.26
N PRO A 514 28.07 16.81 9.36
CA PRO A 514 26.88 16.13 9.85
C PRO A 514 25.85 15.97 8.73
N SER A 515 25.40 14.74 8.52
CA SER A 515 24.44 14.42 7.48
C SER A 515 23.58 13.20 7.83
N ILE A 516 22.37 13.18 7.29
CA ILE A 516 21.42 12.08 7.46
C ILE A 516 20.65 11.82 6.17
N ARG A 517 20.39 10.55 5.88
CA ARG A 517 19.63 10.14 4.70
C ARG A 517 18.14 10.13 5.01
N GLU A 518 17.36 10.68 4.08
CA GLU A 518 15.91 10.56 4.06
C GLU A 518 15.48 9.89 2.76
N ILE A 519 14.57 8.93 2.88
CA ILE A 519 14.00 8.21 1.74
C ILE A 519 12.49 8.36 1.78
N THR A 520 11.98 9.17 0.87
CA THR A 520 10.58 9.18 0.49
C THR A 520 10.32 8.00 -0.44
N LEU A 521 9.54 7.03 0.04
CA LEU A 521 9.24 5.82 -0.71
C LEU A 521 8.19 6.13 -1.77
N ARG A 522 8.53 5.84 -3.02
CA ARG A 522 7.59 5.88 -4.15
C ARG A 522 6.35 5.02 -3.86
N SER A 523 5.18 5.53 -4.23
CA SER A 523 3.89 4.89 -3.95
C SER A 523 3.79 3.45 -4.49
N MET A 524 3.05 2.62 -3.75
CA MET A 524 2.68 1.26 -4.14
C MET A 524 1.46 1.20 -5.08
N MET A 525 0.84 2.33 -5.42
CA MET A 525 -0.26 2.37 -6.38
C MET A 525 0.19 1.92 -7.78
N GLY A 526 -0.80 1.51 -8.58
CA GLY A 526 -0.59 1.04 -9.94
C GLY A 526 0.12 2.04 -10.85
N GLU A 527 -0.31 3.30 -10.80
CA GLU A 527 0.21 4.38 -11.66
C GLU A 527 1.70 4.66 -11.43
N TYR A 528 2.16 4.49 -10.19
CA TYR A 528 3.56 4.69 -9.82
C TYR A 528 4.41 3.41 -9.94
N GLY A 529 3.81 2.29 -10.36
CA GLY A 529 4.52 1.05 -10.69
C GLY A 529 4.58 0.02 -9.55
N GLY A 530 3.77 0.16 -8.50
CA GLY A 530 3.67 -0.86 -7.46
C GLY A 530 4.93 -1.04 -6.66
N ASN A 531 5.49 0.06 -6.15
CA ASN A 531 6.77 0.05 -5.46
C ASN A 531 6.64 -0.44 -4.02
N ALA A 532 7.75 -0.97 -3.54
CA ALA A 532 8.03 -1.31 -2.16
C ALA A 532 9.54 -1.15 -1.93
N ALA A 533 9.97 -1.14 -0.68
CA ALA A 533 11.39 -1.23 -0.35
C ALA A 533 11.68 -2.32 0.69
N LEU A 534 12.90 -2.86 0.60
CA LEU A 534 13.44 -3.91 1.44
C LEU A 534 14.65 -3.33 2.17
N LEU A 535 14.43 -2.83 3.39
CA LEU A 535 15.47 -2.23 4.23
C LEU A 535 16.05 -3.30 5.18
N SER A 536 17.37 -3.42 5.16
CA SER A 536 18.13 -4.30 6.05
C SER A 536 18.97 -3.47 7.01
N LEU A 537 18.93 -3.80 8.31
CA LEU A 537 19.80 -3.23 9.34
C LEU A 537 20.55 -4.34 10.09
N TRP A 538 21.84 -4.11 10.33
CA TRP A 538 22.68 -4.98 11.14
C TRP A 538 23.74 -4.19 11.90
N PHE A 539 24.10 -4.67 13.08
CA PHE A 539 25.24 -4.14 13.80
C PHE A 539 26.52 -4.80 13.28
N ASN A 540 27.53 -4.00 12.95
CA ASN A 540 28.85 -4.52 12.59
C ASN A 540 29.78 -4.42 13.81
N PRO A 541 30.12 -5.57 14.45
CA PRO A 541 30.93 -5.59 15.67
C PRO A 541 32.44 -5.53 15.40
N ASP A 542 32.88 -5.36 14.14
CA ASP A 542 34.29 -5.12 13.82
C ASP A 542 34.75 -3.88 14.61
N PRO A 543 35.80 -3.97 15.46
CA PRO A 543 36.24 -2.85 16.29
C PRO A 543 36.59 -1.58 15.50
N GLU A 544 36.93 -1.69 14.22
CA GLU A 544 37.18 -0.54 13.34
C GLU A 544 35.89 0.19 12.91
N VAL A 545 34.74 -0.49 13.01
CA VAL A 545 33.44 0.00 12.52
C VAL A 545 32.46 0.22 13.66
N ASN A 546 32.28 -0.80 14.51
CA ASN A 546 31.49 -0.84 15.75
C ASN A 546 30.19 -0.02 15.74
N GLN A 547 29.44 -0.10 14.64
CA GLN A 547 28.26 0.74 14.39
C GLN A 547 27.19 -0.04 13.62
N TRP A 548 25.97 0.48 13.66
CA TRP A 548 24.89 0.02 12.78
C TRP A 548 25.16 0.37 11.32
N GLN A 549 24.87 -0.59 10.45
CA GLN A 549 24.88 -0.44 9.01
C GLN A 549 23.50 -0.75 8.47
N TYR A 550 23.16 -0.09 7.37
CA TYR A 550 21.91 -0.32 6.68
C TYR A 550 22.08 -0.29 5.17
N GLU A 551 21.21 -1.00 4.48
CA GLU A 551 21.10 -0.97 3.03
C GLU A 551 19.65 -1.21 2.63
N ILE A 552 19.22 -0.56 1.54
CA ILE A 552 17.83 -0.59 1.08
C ILE A 552 17.79 -0.94 -0.41
N GLN A 553 16.89 -1.83 -0.77
CA GLN A 553 16.58 -2.16 -2.16
C GLN A 553 15.14 -1.80 -2.48
N LYS A 554 14.91 -1.05 -3.57
CA LYS A 554 13.57 -0.76 -4.09
C LYS A 554 13.11 -1.90 -5.01
N CYS A 555 11.85 -2.26 -4.95
CA CYS A 555 11.25 -3.33 -5.74
C CYS A 555 9.91 -2.88 -6.32
N ALA A 556 9.71 -3.04 -7.63
CA ALA A 556 8.48 -2.63 -8.32
C ALA A 556 7.77 -3.83 -8.93
N ALA A 557 6.46 -3.96 -8.68
CA ALA A 557 5.62 -4.98 -9.30
C ALA A 557 5.26 -4.66 -10.76
N GLY A 558 5.27 -3.37 -11.13
CA GLY A 558 4.81 -2.86 -12.40
C GLY A 558 3.33 -2.48 -12.39
N VAL A 559 2.90 -1.75 -13.42
CA VAL A 559 1.59 -1.08 -13.44
C VAL A 559 0.37 -2.02 -13.42
N GLN A 560 -0.76 -1.52 -12.91
CA GLN A 560 -2.02 -2.25 -12.72
C GLN A 560 -2.61 -2.86 -13.99
N HIS A 561 -2.40 -2.25 -15.17
CA HIS A 561 -2.93 -2.79 -16.42
C HIS A 561 -2.26 -4.12 -16.83
N ILE A 562 -0.99 -4.33 -16.45
CA ILE A 562 -0.31 -5.61 -16.66
C ILE A 562 -0.95 -6.67 -15.76
N TRP A 563 -1.20 -6.33 -14.49
CA TRP A 563 -1.88 -7.21 -13.54
C TRP A 563 -3.27 -7.64 -14.06
N TRP A 564 -4.06 -6.69 -14.56
CA TRP A 564 -5.37 -6.97 -15.16
C TRP A 564 -5.26 -7.84 -16.42
N ALA A 565 -4.31 -7.54 -17.31
CA ALA A 565 -4.11 -8.31 -18.54
C ALA A 565 -3.76 -9.78 -18.26
N VAL A 566 -2.88 -10.03 -17.27
CA VAL A 566 -2.49 -11.38 -16.86
C VAL A 566 -3.69 -12.15 -16.29
N HIS A 567 -4.42 -11.57 -15.34
CA HIS A 567 -5.57 -12.23 -14.73
C HIS A 567 -6.73 -12.41 -15.72
N GLY A 568 -6.98 -11.43 -16.60
CA GLY A 568 -7.97 -11.54 -17.67
C GLY A 568 -7.63 -12.64 -18.67
N LEU A 569 -6.36 -12.75 -19.07
CA LEU A 569 -5.88 -13.84 -19.93
C LEU A 569 -6.02 -15.21 -19.26
N ALA A 570 -5.72 -15.30 -17.95
CA ALA A 570 -5.88 -16.52 -17.18
C ALA A 570 -7.35 -16.95 -17.07
N LEU A 571 -8.25 -16.00 -16.80
CA LEU A 571 -9.68 -16.25 -16.76
C LEU A 571 -10.22 -16.71 -18.13
N ALA A 572 -9.83 -16.03 -19.21
CA ALA A 572 -10.23 -16.42 -20.57
C ALA A 572 -9.73 -17.82 -20.94
N SER A 573 -8.50 -18.16 -20.55
CA SER A 573 -7.91 -19.49 -20.76
C SER A 573 -8.66 -20.56 -19.96
N LEU A 574 -9.00 -20.29 -18.70
CA LEU A 574 -9.79 -21.18 -17.84
C LEU A 574 -11.18 -21.45 -18.42
N ILE A 575 -11.88 -20.40 -18.86
CA ILE A 575 -13.20 -20.51 -19.51
C ILE A 575 -13.07 -21.33 -20.79
N GLY A 576 -12.08 -21.05 -21.63
CA GLY A 576 -11.86 -21.79 -22.86
C GLY A 576 -11.59 -23.28 -22.62
N VAL A 577 -10.74 -23.62 -21.63
CA VAL A 577 -10.51 -25.02 -21.24
C VAL A 577 -11.79 -25.67 -20.73
N SER A 578 -12.56 -24.97 -19.88
CA SER A 578 -13.81 -25.49 -19.31
C SER A 578 -14.85 -25.80 -20.39
N VAL A 579 -15.01 -24.91 -21.37
CA VAL A 579 -15.89 -25.11 -22.54
C VAL A 579 -15.41 -26.30 -23.37
N LEU A 580 -14.10 -26.41 -23.62
CA LEU A 580 -13.54 -27.52 -24.39
C LEU A 580 -13.79 -28.86 -23.68
N VAL A 581 -13.54 -28.94 -22.37
CA VAL A 581 -13.82 -30.12 -21.55
C VAL A 581 -15.31 -30.47 -21.57
N GLY A 582 -16.19 -29.47 -21.47
CA GLY A 582 -17.65 -29.65 -21.58
C GLY A 582 -18.08 -30.25 -22.93
N ILE A 583 -17.50 -29.78 -24.03
CA ILE A 583 -17.73 -30.35 -25.37
C ILE A 583 -17.29 -31.82 -25.41
N TYR A 584 -16.08 -32.13 -24.91
CA TYR A 584 -15.57 -33.50 -24.86
C TYR A 584 -16.46 -34.42 -24.01
N ALA A 585 -16.90 -33.97 -22.84
CA ALA A 585 -17.79 -34.73 -21.98
C ALA A 585 -19.15 -34.98 -22.66
N GLY A 586 -19.72 -33.97 -23.31
CA GLY A 586 -20.96 -34.10 -24.09
C GLY A 586 -20.84 -35.11 -25.24
N GLU A 587 -19.74 -35.07 -26.00
CA GLU A 587 -19.46 -36.05 -27.06
C GLU A 587 -19.37 -37.48 -26.52
N ILE A 588 -18.73 -37.69 -25.35
CA ILE A 588 -18.64 -39.00 -24.70
C ILE A 588 -20.02 -39.49 -24.26
N VAL A 589 -20.83 -38.63 -23.63
CA VAL A 589 -22.20 -38.98 -23.19
C VAL A 589 -23.10 -39.33 -24.38
N CYS A 590 -23.06 -38.55 -25.46
CA CYS A 590 -23.81 -38.84 -26.69
C CYS A 590 -23.38 -40.18 -27.32
N ASN A 591 -22.08 -40.47 -27.36
CA ASN A 591 -21.57 -41.75 -27.86
C ASN A 591 -21.93 -42.95 -26.97
N LEU A 592 -22.02 -42.75 -25.64
CA LEU A 592 -22.50 -43.78 -24.71
C LEU A 592 -24.02 -44.01 -24.82
N SER A 593 -24.78 -42.95 -25.10
CA SER A 593 -26.24 -43.03 -25.31
C SER A 593 -26.58 -43.72 -26.64
N SER A 594 -25.85 -43.41 -27.72
CA SER A 594 -26.06 -44.07 -29.02
C SER A 594 -25.72 -45.56 -29.00
N ARG A 595 -24.81 -46.00 -28.13
CA ARG A 595 -24.50 -47.42 -27.89
C ARG A 595 -25.58 -48.18 -27.10
N LYS A 596 -26.51 -47.51 -26.41
CA LYS A 596 -27.61 -48.15 -25.67
C LYS A 596 -28.85 -48.43 -26.53
N GLU A 597 -28.94 -47.93 -27.77
CA GLU A 597 -30.00 -48.30 -28.72
C GLU A 597 -29.50 -49.15 -29.92
N PRO A 598 -29.28 -50.46 -29.74
CA PRO A 598 -29.40 -51.42 -30.82
C PRO A 598 -30.52 -52.41 -30.48
N GLY A 599 -31.78 -51.99 -30.60
CA GLY A 599 -32.88 -52.81 -30.11
C GLY A 599 -34.26 -52.54 -30.69
N LYS A 600 -34.40 -52.00 -31.90
CA LYS A 600 -35.72 -51.88 -32.59
C LYS A 600 -35.62 -51.64 -34.11
N ALA A 601 -34.73 -52.36 -34.79
CA ALA A 601 -34.70 -52.33 -36.26
C ALA A 601 -34.29 -53.68 -36.87
N SER A 602 -34.86 -54.78 -36.38
CA SER A 602 -34.80 -56.07 -37.06
C SER A 602 -36.09 -56.86 -36.84
N ARG A 603 -37.21 -56.29 -37.31
CA ARG A 603 -38.46 -57.06 -37.47
C ARG A 603 -39.36 -56.51 -38.56
N GLU A 604 -38.79 -56.02 -39.67
CA GLU A 604 -39.62 -55.66 -40.83
C GLU A 604 -38.85 -55.69 -42.17
N LYS A 605 -37.99 -56.69 -42.38
CA LYS A 605 -37.48 -57.02 -43.73
C LYS A 605 -37.39 -58.53 -43.90
N GLN A 606 -38.54 -59.19 -43.78
CA GLN A 606 -38.72 -60.54 -44.31
C GLN A 606 -40.11 -60.65 -44.95
N LYS A 607 -40.36 -59.82 -45.96
CA LYS A 607 -41.42 -60.08 -46.94
C LYS A 607 -41.10 -59.35 -48.24
N LYS A 608 -41.09 -60.13 -49.31
CA LYS A 608 -41.08 -59.77 -50.75
C LYS A 608 -39.71 -59.62 -51.42
N SER A 609 -39.25 -60.73 -52.01
CA SER A 609 -38.75 -60.73 -53.40
C SER A 609 -38.50 -62.16 -53.91
N VAL A 610 -39.43 -62.70 -54.70
CA VAL A 610 -39.14 -63.73 -55.74
C VAL A 610 -40.21 -63.57 -56.87
N PRO A 611 -39.98 -64.03 -58.11
CA PRO A 611 -39.91 -63.18 -59.31
C PRO A 611 -40.97 -63.51 -60.38
N VAL A 612 -40.97 -62.72 -61.46
CA VAL A 612 -41.86 -62.80 -62.65
C VAL A 612 -41.24 -63.71 -63.75
N PRO A 613 -42.03 -64.31 -64.67
CA PRO A 613 -41.89 -65.71 -65.08
C PRO A 613 -41.32 -65.95 -66.49
N GLN A 614 -40.97 -67.20 -66.81
CA GLN A 614 -41.08 -67.74 -68.17
C GLN A 614 -41.25 -69.27 -68.21
N LYS A 615 -42.12 -69.71 -69.14
CA LYS A 615 -42.50 -71.09 -69.46
C LYS A 615 -41.33 -71.95 -69.98
N ASN A 616 -41.26 -73.22 -69.59
CA ASN A 616 -41.53 -74.38 -70.47
C ASN A 616 -41.34 -75.75 -69.78
N LYS A 617 -42.32 -76.64 -70.01
CA LYS A 617 -42.33 -78.12 -70.17
C LYS A 617 -41.11 -78.91 -69.59
N SER A 618 -41.27 -79.97 -68.77
CA SER A 618 -41.93 -81.26 -69.07
C SER A 618 -41.73 -82.25 -67.89
N SER A 619 -42.62 -83.26 -67.76
CA SER A 619 -42.51 -84.62 -67.14
C SER A 619 -41.58 -84.85 -65.93
N GLN A 620 -41.90 -85.61 -64.87
CA GLN A 620 -42.71 -86.84 -64.77
C GLN A 620 -42.81 -87.27 -63.28
N LYS A 621 -43.96 -87.84 -62.90
CA LYS A 621 -44.17 -89.03 -62.00
C LYS A 621 -43.67 -89.00 -60.53
N THR A 622 -44.58 -89.00 -59.53
CA THR A 622 -45.19 -90.14 -58.75
C THR A 622 -44.56 -90.28 -57.35
N SER A 623 -45.23 -90.67 -56.26
CA SER A 623 -46.63 -90.92 -55.90
C SER A 623 -46.75 -90.85 -54.36
N GLU A 624 -48.01 -90.68 -53.89
CA GLU A 624 -48.64 -91.30 -52.69
C GLU A 624 -47.97 -91.14 -51.30
N ARG A 625 -48.71 -90.85 -50.22
CA ARG A 625 -50.15 -90.89 -49.96
C ARG A 625 -50.48 -89.99 -48.77
#